data_AF-A0AAW1DGB9-F1
#
_entry.id   AF-A0AAW1DGB9-F1
#
_cell.length_a   1.000
_cell.length_b   1.000
_cell.length_c   1.000
_cell.angle_alpha   90.00
_cell.angle_beta   90.00
_cell.angle_gamma   90.00
#
_symmetry.space_group_name_H-M   'P 1'
#
loop_
_entity.id
_entity.type
_entity.pdbx_description
1 polymer ?
#
loop_
_entity_poly.entity_id
_entity_poly.type
_entity_poly.pdbx_seq_one_letter_code
_entity_poly.pdbx_strand_id
1 'polypeptide(L)'
;MECLEDIMFPNVGSTRTDRDYPVIMHRKRERSEMNGVSSSGLSREERRRRRRATAKYRTAHATRERVRVEAFNVAFAELRKLLPTLPPDKKLSKIEILKLAICYIAYLNHVLDV
;
A
#
# COMPACT_ATOMS: atom_id res chain seq x y z
N MET A 1 19.41 20.10 -0.36
CA MET A 1 18.68 20.91 -1.37
C MET A 1 19.17 20.41 -2.72
N GLU A 2 18.49 19.60 -3.51
CA GLU A 2 17.06 19.29 -3.68
C GLU A 2 16.97 17.89 -4.31
N CYS A 3 16.06 17.03 -3.84
CA CYS A 3 15.49 15.89 -4.57
C CYS A 3 14.13 15.50 -3.92
N LEU A 4 13.42 16.47 -3.33
CA LEU A 4 12.23 16.24 -2.49
C LEU A 4 10.92 16.73 -3.14
N GLU A 5 10.86 16.83 -4.47
CA GLU A 5 9.71 17.43 -5.15
C GLU A 5 8.88 16.45 -6.02
N ASP A 6 9.31 15.20 -6.23
CA ASP A 6 8.56 14.25 -7.08
C ASP A 6 7.57 13.34 -6.33
N ILE A 7 7.09 13.78 -5.16
CA ILE A 7 5.87 13.20 -4.57
C ILE A 7 4.70 14.15 -4.80
N MET A 8 4.54 14.58 -6.05
CA MET A 8 3.26 15.05 -6.53
C MET A 8 2.36 13.82 -6.70
N PHE A 9 1.62 13.47 -5.65
CA PHE A 9 0.54 12.50 -5.74
C PHE A 9 -0.44 12.98 -6.82
N PRO A 10 -0.60 12.26 -7.95
CA PRO A 10 -1.58 12.66 -8.94
C PRO A 10 -2.96 12.60 -8.29
N ASN A 11 -3.64 13.74 -8.33
CA ASN A 11 -5.04 13.87 -7.99
C ASN A 11 -5.84 13.07 -9.03
N VAL A 12 -6.32 11.87 -8.67
CA VAL A 12 -7.28 11.15 -9.49
C VAL A 12 -8.65 11.27 -8.82
N GLY A 13 -9.43 12.19 -9.37
CA GLY A 13 -10.85 12.27 -9.10
C GLY A 13 -11.57 11.03 -9.61
N SER A 14 -12.51 10.59 -8.77
CA SER A 14 -13.81 10.02 -9.11
C SER A 14 -13.94 8.55 -9.53
N THR A 15 -14.77 7.88 -8.72
CA THR A 15 -15.57 6.67 -8.95
C THR A 15 -14.83 5.41 -9.36
N ARG A 16 -14.55 4.54 -8.39
CA ARG A 16 -14.69 3.10 -8.61
C ARG A 16 -15.09 2.38 -7.33
N THR A 17 -16.37 2.03 -7.35
CA THR A 17 -17.11 1.12 -6.49
C THR A 17 -16.26 0.12 -5.70
N ASP A 18 -16.49 0.12 -4.38
CA ASP A 18 -16.45 -1.05 -3.50
C ASP A 18 -16.97 -2.30 -4.24
N ARG A 19 -16.07 -3.20 -4.68
CA ARG A 19 -16.32 -4.67 -4.82
C ARG A 19 -15.24 -5.50 -5.51
N ASP A 20 -14.18 -4.93 -6.07
CA ASP A 20 -13.16 -5.73 -6.77
C ASP A 20 -11.81 -5.68 -6.05
N TYR A 21 -11.71 -6.34 -4.89
CA TYR A 21 -10.45 -6.94 -4.51
C TYR A 21 -10.24 -8.15 -5.42
N PRO A 22 -9.26 -8.15 -6.33
CA PRO A 22 -9.04 -9.31 -7.18
C PRO A 22 -8.60 -10.47 -6.30
N VAL A 23 -9.53 -11.41 -6.10
CA VAL A 23 -9.22 -12.79 -5.73
C VAL A 23 -8.15 -13.23 -6.72
N ILE A 24 -6.91 -13.40 -6.26
CA ILE A 24 -5.82 -13.93 -7.08
C ILE A 24 -6.15 -15.39 -7.37
N MET A 25 -7.01 -15.66 -8.35
CA MET A 25 -7.24 -16.98 -8.92
C MET A 25 -7.74 -16.87 -10.36
N HIS A 26 -6.85 -16.52 -11.28
CA HIS A 26 -6.83 -17.22 -12.57
C HIS A 26 -5.39 -17.57 -12.92
N ARG A 27 -4.99 -18.76 -12.43
CA ARG A 27 -3.83 -19.48 -12.92
C ARG A 27 -4.11 -19.96 -14.34
N LYS A 28 -4.02 -19.06 -15.33
CA LYS A 28 -3.79 -19.51 -16.71
C LYS A 28 -2.41 -20.17 -16.69
N ARG A 29 -2.37 -21.51 -16.73
CA ARG A 29 -1.14 -22.29 -16.87
C ARG A 29 -0.59 -22.00 -18.26
N GLU A 30 0.15 -20.92 -18.41
CA GLU A 30 1.08 -20.79 -19.52
C GLU A 30 2.22 -21.77 -19.27
N ARG A 31 2.21 -22.86 -20.02
CA ARG A 31 3.24 -23.88 -20.06
C ARG A 31 4.47 -23.25 -20.72
N SER A 32 5.27 -22.52 -19.95
CA SER A 32 6.60 -22.12 -20.40
C SER A 32 7.55 -23.31 -20.23
N GLU A 33 8.01 -23.85 -21.34
CA GLU A 33 9.13 -24.78 -21.40
C GLU A 33 10.38 -24.05 -20.88
N MET A 34 10.82 -24.42 -19.68
CA MET A 34 12.10 -23.99 -19.15
C MET A 34 12.99 -25.22 -19.02
N ASN A 35 14.10 -25.21 -19.76
CA ASN A 35 15.22 -26.13 -19.59
C ASN A 35 15.53 -26.31 -18.10
N GLY A 36 15.22 -27.49 -17.58
CA GLY A 36 15.44 -27.85 -16.20
C GLY A 36 16.93 -28.05 -15.94
N VAL A 37 17.62 -26.99 -15.50
CA VAL A 37 18.86 -27.18 -14.75
C VAL A 37 18.48 -27.97 -13.50
N SER A 38 18.88 -29.24 -13.49
CA SER A 38 18.62 -30.23 -12.45
C SER A 38 19.07 -29.68 -11.09
N SER A 39 18.10 -29.28 -10.26
CA SER A 39 18.31 -28.78 -8.89
C SER A 39 18.65 -29.87 -7.86
N SER A 40 19.03 -31.05 -8.35
CA SER A 40 19.44 -32.22 -7.59
C SER A 40 20.85 -31.98 -7.04
N GLY A 41 20.91 -31.41 -5.83
CA GLY A 41 22.16 -31.13 -5.11
C GLY A 41 22.16 -29.83 -4.31
N LEU A 42 21.19 -28.93 -4.54
CA LEU A 42 21.14 -27.66 -3.83
C LEU A 42 20.58 -27.80 -2.41
N SER A 43 21.26 -27.17 -1.45
CA SER A 43 20.72 -26.94 -0.11
C SER A 43 19.34 -26.26 -0.20
N ARG A 44 18.49 -26.50 0.81
CA ARG A 44 17.18 -25.84 0.93
C ARG A 44 17.30 -24.31 0.84
N GLU A 45 18.38 -23.75 1.38
CA GLU A 45 18.60 -22.30 1.36
C GLU A 45 18.93 -21.79 -0.04
N GLU A 46 19.78 -22.51 -0.78
CA GLU A 46 20.16 -22.17 -2.14
C GLU A 46 18.94 -22.21 -3.10
N ARG A 47 18.03 -23.18 -2.90
CA ARG A 47 16.76 -23.21 -3.65
C ARG A 47 15.85 -22.01 -3.33
N ARG A 48 15.80 -21.56 -2.07
CA ARG A 48 15.03 -20.36 -1.67
C ARG A 48 15.63 -19.11 -2.29
N ARG A 49 16.95 -18.96 -2.23
CA ARG A 49 17.67 -17.83 -2.84
C ARG A 49 17.40 -17.73 -4.34
N ARG A 50 17.54 -18.83 -5.09
CA ARG A 50 17.24 -18.86 -6.54
C ARG A 50 15.80 -18.49 -6.84
N ARG A 51 14.82 -19.01 -6.09
CA ARG A 51 13.41 -18.63 -6.26
C ARG A 51 13.19 -17.13 -6.04
N ARG A 52 13.75 -16.56 -4.98
CA ARG A 52 13.64 -15.11 -4.68
C ARG A 52 14.34 -14.24 -5.74
N ALA A 53 15.40 -14.75 -6.36
CA ALA A 53 16.11 -14.09 -7.46
C ALA A 53 15.37 -14.15 -8.81
N THR A 54 14.25 -14.88 -8.93
CA THR A 54 13.46 -14.86 -10.16
C THR A 54 12.71 -13.53 -10.30
N ALA A 55 12.65 -13.00 -11.53
CA ALA A 55 11.87 -11.78 -11.82
C ALA A 55 10.40 -11.95 -11.39
N LYS A 56 9.80 -13.12 -11.64
CA LYS A 56 8.43 -13.46 -11.23
C LYS A 56 8.20 -13.35 -9.72
N TYR A 57 9.15 -13.78 -8.90
CA TYR A 57 9.03 -13.62 -7.45
C TYR A 57 9.11 -12.16 -7.04
N ARG A 58 10.09 -11.42 -7.58
CA ARG A 58 10.27 -10.00 -7.27
C ARG A 58 9.07 -9.15 -7.67
N THR A 59 8.54 -9.34 -8.88
CA THR A 59 7.36 -8.61 -9.36
C THR A 59 6.13 -8.94 -8.52
N ALA A 60 5.87 -10.22 -8.25
CA ALA A 60 4.75 -10.63 -7.39
C ALA A 60 4.85 -10.03 -5.97
N HIS A 61 6.06 -9.96 -5.39
CA HIS A 61 6.29 -9.34 -4.09
C HIS A 61 6.09 -7.82 -4.14
N ALA A 62 6.64 -7.14 -5.15
CA ALA A 62 6.45 -5.71 -5.34
C ALA A 62 4.97 -5.34 -5.52
N THR A 63 4.22 -6.12 -6.30
CA THR A 63 2.76 -5.92 -6.47
C THR A 63 2.01 -6.06 -5.15
N ARG A 64 2.31 -7.09 -4.35
CA ARG A 64 1.66 -7.28 -3.03
C ARG A 64 1.94 -6.10 -2.10
N GLU A 65 3.19 -5.65 -2.08
CA GLU A 65 3.59 -4.53 -1.23
C GLU A 65 2.92 -3.22 -1.68
N ARG A 66 2.83 -2.99 -3.01
CA ARG A 66 2.09 -1.85 -3.56
C ARG A 66 0.62 -1.85 -3.10
N VAL A 67 -0.05 -3.00 -3.20
CA VAL A 67 -1.44 -3.16 -2.73
C VAL A 67 -1.56 -2.89 -1.23
N ARG A 68 -0.63 -3.41 -0.42
CA ARG A 68 -0.61 -3.17 1.03
C ARG A 68 -0.48 -1.68 1.36
N VAL A 69 0.41 -0.98 0.68
CA VAL A 69 0.64 0.46 0.87
C VAL A 69 -0.55 1.29 0.36
N GLU A 70 -1.18 0.86 -0.74
CA GLU A 70 -2.39 1.50 -1.28
C GLU A 70 -3.55 1.40 -0.30
N ALA A 71 -3.81 0.21 0.28
CA ALA A 71 -4.81 0.02 1.31
C ALA A 71 -4.54 0.90 2.56
N PHE A 72 -3.28 1.01 2.98
CA PHE A 72 -2.88 1.91 4.05
C PHE A 72 -3.15 3.39 3.72
N ASN A 73 -2.86 3.82 2.49
CA ASN A 73 -3.09 5.20 2.06
C ASN A 73 -4.60 5.53 1.97
N VAL A 74 -5.43 4.57 1.54
CA VAL A 74 -6.90 4.72 1.56
C VAL A 74 -7.40 4.95 2.99
N ALA A 75 -6.95 4.14 3.96
CA ALA A 75 -7.32 4.35 5.36
C ALA A 75 -6.89 5.73 5.89
N PHE A 76 -5.71 6.22 5.49
CA PHE A 76 -5.24 7.58 5.82
C PHE A 76 -6.11 8.68 5.20
N ALA A 77 -6.59 8.48 3.97
CA ALA A 77 -7.49 9.42 3.30
C ALA A 77 -8.86 9.45 3.97
N GLU A 78 -9.41 8.30 4.36
CA GLU A 78 -10.66 8.23 5.13
C GLU A 78 -10.53 8.93 6.48
N LEU A 79 -9.43 8.70 7.21
CA LEU A 79 -9.16 9.42 8.46
C LEU A 79 -9.10 10.94 8.23
N ARG A 80 -8.41 11.41 7.18
CA ARG A 80 -8.29 12.83 6.86
C ARG A 80 -9.63 13.53 6.63
N LYS A 81 -10.63 12.84 6.06
CA LYS A 81 -11.97 13.40 5.81
C LYS A 81 -12.72 13.75 7.11
N LEU A 82 -12.41 13.04 8.21
CA LEU A 82 -13.03 13.25 9.51
C LEU A 82 -12.39 14.39 10.31
N LEU A 83 -11.20 14.87 9.89
CA LEU A 83 -10.44 15.86 10.64
C LEU A 83 -10.86 17.29 10.27
N PRO A 84 -11.15 18.15 11.27
CA PRO A 84 -11.47 19.55 11.02
C PRO A 84 -10.22 20.33 10.57
N THR A 85 -10.30 21.02 9.43
CA THR A 85 -9.21 21.89 8.94
C THR A 85 -9.76 23.19 8.34
N LEU A 86 -8.96 24.26 8.45
CA LEU A 86 -9.20 25.52 7.75
C LEU A 86 -7.97 25.86 6.89
N PRO A 87 -8.10 25.97 5.55
CA PRO A 87 -9.27 25.65 4.74
C PRO A 87 -9.57 24.12 4.71
N PRO A 88 -10.78 23.69 4.31
CA PRO A 88 -11.18 22.27 4.34
C PRO A 88 -10.29 21.36 3.47
N ASP A 89 -9.68 21.90 2.42
CA ASP A 89 -8.79 21.23 1.48
C ASP A 89 -7.30 21.32 1.86
N LYS A 90 -6.97 21.79 3.08
CA LYS A 90 -5.60 21.85 3.57
C LYS A 90 -4.91 20.49 3.43
N LYS A 91 -3.82 20.43 2.66
CA LYS A 91 -2.99 19.22 2.57
C LYS A 91 -2.29 18.99 3.91
N LEU A 92 -2.48 17.79 4.48
CA LEU A 92 -1.83 17.37 5.72
C LEU A 92 -0.88 16.21 5.43
N SER A 93 0.30 16.23 6.04
CA SER A 93 1.19 15.08 6.07
C SER A 93 0.63 13.96 6.97
N LYS A 94 1.17 12.74 6.82
CA LYS A 94 0.75 11.58 7.64
C LYS A 94 0.91 11.84 9.14
N ILE A 95 1.97 12.52 9.55
CA ILE A 95 2.20 12.84 10.97
C ILE A 95 1.20 13.89 11.48
N GLU A 96 0.87 14.89 10.67
CA GLU A 96 -0.14 15.89 11.03
C GLU A 96 -1.53 15.26 11.16
N ILE A 97 -1.91 14.36 10.24
CA ILE A 97 -3.19 13.61 10.33
C ILE A 97 -3.26 12.86 11.66
N LEU A 98 -2.22 12.14 12.05
CA LEU A 98 -2.19 11.39 13.31
C LEU A 98 -2.29 12.30 14.53
N LYS A 99 -1.50 13.38 14.57
CA LYS A 99 -1.52 14.34 15.69
C LYS A 99 -2.89 15.01 15.81
N LEU A 100 -3.46 15.45 14.70
CA LEU A 100 -4.75 16.12 14.67
C LEU A 100 -5.88 15.17 15.07
N ALA A 101 -5.84 13.90 14.64
CA ALA A 101 -6.80 12.89 15.08
C ALA A 101 -6.79 12.68 16.60
N ILE A 102 -5.59 12.57 17.20
CA ILE A 102 -5.44 12.43 18.67
C ILE A 102 -6.04 13.66 19.37
N CYS A 103 -5.67 14.87 18.93
CA CYS A 103 -6.20 16.10 19.51
C CYS A 103 -7.72 16.22 19.35
N TYR A 104 -8.26 15.79 18.20
CA TYR A 104 -9.68 15.90 17.93
C TYR A 104 -10.51 14.93 18.77
N ILE A 105 -10.04 13.68 18.95
CA ILE A 105 -10.67 12.74 19.87
C ILE A 105 -10.68 13.31 21.30
N ALA A 106 -9.55 13.85 21.77
CA ALA A 106 -9.45 14.45 23.11
C ALA A 106 -10.40 15.65 23.27
N TYR A 107 -10.51 16.50 22.25
CA TYR A 107 -11.43 17.62 22.23
C TYR A 107 -12.89 17.16 22.32
N LEU A 108 -13.29 16.18 21.51
CA LEU A 108 -14.66 15.66 21.53
C LEU A 108 -15.01 15.03 22.89
N ASN A 109 -14.10 14.28 23.50
CA ASN A 109 -14.31 13.74 24.84
C ASN A 109 -14.53 14.85 25.87
N HIS A 110 -13.71 15.91 25.84
CA HIS A 110 -13.89 17.04 26.75
C HIS A 110 -15.24 17.74 26.55
N VAL A 111 -15.70 17.89 25.30
CA VAL A 111 -17.02 18.48 25.00
C VAL A 111 -18.18 17.62 25.51
N LEU A 112 -18.02 16.29 25.52
CA LEU A 112 -19.05 15.36 25.98
C LEU A 112 -19.10 15.19 27.50
N ASP A 113 -17.98 15.43 28.20
CA ASP A 113 -17.89 15.37 29.66
C ASP A 113 -18.42 16.64 30.36
N VAL A 114 -18.75 17.68 29.59
CA VAL A 114 -19.35 18.95 30.04
C VAL A 114 -20.85 18.94 29.80
#